data_AF-A0AA49GE91-F1
#
_entry.id   AF-A0AA49GE91-F1
#
_cell.length_a   1.000
_cell.length_b   1.000
_cell.length_c   1.000
_cell.angle_alpha   90.00
_cell.angle_beta   90.00
_cell.angle_gamma   90.00
#
_symmetry.space_group_name_H-M   'P 1'
#
loop_
_entity.id
_entity.type
_entity.pdbx_description
1 polymer ?
#
loop_
_entity_poly.entity_id
_entity_poly.type
_entity_poly.pdbx_seq_one_letter_code
_entity_poly.pdbx_strand_id
1 'polypeptide(L)'
;MTKNQKLLMLIPALWASIFDIFITTFFQNPDYWKGDLSKATEGNPIGAWFMSQHVSGLFIISAFWIVLIGVLGYYLPRKLSKTFLLFCLIAHSYGASTWLSKFTGFWSLIVFILFNTILYVVLDEIINRKQQLQKA
;
A
#
# COMPACT_ATOMS: atom_id res chain seq x y z
N MET A 1 13.42 -17.44 8.03
CA MET A 1 13.07 -16.16 8.67
C MET A 1 12.21 -16.46 9.89
N THR A 2 12.47 -15.80 11.01
CA THR A 2 11.61 -15.91 12.19
C THR A 2 10.25 -15.26 11.93
N LYS A 3 9.24 -15.61 12.74
CA LYS A 3 7.90 -14.97 12.67
C LYS A 3 8.01 -13.45 12.74
N ASN A 4 8.82 -12.93 13.68
CA ASN A 4 9.02 -11.49 13.86
C ASN A 4 9.64 -10.81 12.63
N GLN A 5 10.60 -11.47 11.95
CA GLN A 5 11.18 -10.92 10.72
C GLN A 5 10.14 -10.83 9.60
N LYS A 6 9.29 -11.85 9.44
CA LYS A 6 8.21 -11.84 8.45
C LYS A 6 7.22 -10.70 8.71
N LEU A 7 6.83 -10.49 9.97
CA LEU A 7 5.93 -9.39 10.33
C LEU A 7 6.55 -8.02 10.05
N LEU A 8 7.83 -7.83 10.37
CA LEU A 8 8.54 -6.58 10.06
C LEU A 8 8.59 -6.29 8.56
N MET A 9 8.74 -7.32 7.71
CA MET A 9 8.74 -7.15 6.25
C MET A 9 7.41 -6.66 5.70
N LEU A 10 6.29 -6.96 6.36
CA LEU A 10 4.96 -6.53 5.90
C LEU A 10 4.74 -5.03 6.08
N ILE A 11 5.40 -4.40 7.05
CA ILE A 11 5.11 -3.04 7.50
C ILE A 11 5.15 -2.02 6.34
N PRO A 12 6.19 -1.94 5.50
CA PRO A 12 6.24 -0.93 4.44
C PRO A 12 5.07 -1.07 3.45
N ALA A 13 4.80 -2.31 3.00
CA ALA A 13 3.74 -2.58 2.04
C ALA A 13 2.36 -2.28 2.63
N LEU A 14 2.08 -2.74 3.86
CA LEU A 14 0.81 -2.47 4.54
C LEU A 14 0.62 -0.99 4.81
N TRP A 15 1.66 -0.29 5.27
CA TRP A 15 1.61 1.15 5.46
C TRP A 15 1.24 1.88 4.18
N ALA A 16 1.97 1.65 3.08
CA ALA A 16 1.71 2.34 1.82
C ALA A 16 0.29 2.05 1.32
N SER A 17 -0.17 0.81 1.46
CA SER A 17 -1.53 0.41 1.07
C SER A 17 -2.59 1.10 1.91
N ILE A 18 -2.44 1.15 3.24
CA ILE A 18 -3.38 1.83 4.14
C ILE A 18 -3.41 3.33 3.86
N PHE A 19 -2.23 3.94 3.64
CA PHE A 19 -2.13 5.36 3.31
C PHE A 19 -2.80 5.68 1.96
N ASP A 20 -2.59 4.84 0.95
CA ASP A 20 -3.25 4.94 -0.36
C ASP A 20 -4.78 4.84 -0.25
N ILE A 21 -5.28 3.90 0.54
CA ILE A 21 -6.72 3.77 0.84
C ILE A 21 -7.24 5.02 1.54
N PHE A 22 -6.50 5.52 2.54
CA PHE A 22 -6.88 6.72 3.29
C PHE A 22 -6.96 7.95 2.38
N ILE A 23 -5.90 8.20 1.59
CA ILE A 23 -5.83 9.39 0.72
C ILE A 23 -6.88 9.33 -0.40
N THR A 24 -7.12 8.12 -0.94
CA THR A 24 -8.19 7.86 -1.90
C THR A 24 -9.56 8.14 -1.28
N THR A 25 -9.80 7.65 -0.06
CA THR A 25 -11.08 7.88 0.65
C THR A 25 -11.30 9.37 0.92
N PHE A 26 -10.25 10.06 1.36
CA PHE A 26 -10.32 11.46 1.77
C PHE A 26 -10.53 12.42 0.60
N PHE A 27 -9.85 12.20 -0.53
CA PHE A 27 -9.97 13.07 -1.70
C PHE A 27 -11.00 12.59 -2.73
N GLN A 28 -11.67 11.46 -2.48
CA GLN A 28 -12.77 11.03 -3.34
C GLN A 28 -13.87 12.08 -3.39
N ASN A 29 -14.53 12.20 -4.54
CA ASN A 29 -15.59 13.17 -4.74
C ASN A 29 -16.71 13.01 -3.68
N PRO A 30 -17.13 14.08 -2.98
CA PRO A 30 -18.24 14.01 -2.01
C PRO A 30 -19.55 13.44 -2.58
N ASP A 31 -19.83 13.65 -3.86
CA ASP A 31 -21.05 13.15 -4.51
C ASP A 31 -21.00 11.64 -4.78
N TYR A 32 -19.80 11.06 -4.91
CA TYR A 32 -19.64 9.59 -4.94
C TYR A 32 -20.17 8.97 -3.64
N TRP A 33 -19.85 9.57 -2.49
CA TRP A 33 -20.33 9.10 -1.19
C TRP A 33 -21.84 9.26 -1.00
N LYS A 34 -22.49 10.14 -1.77
CA LYS A 34 -23.95 10.30 -1.80
C LYS A 34 -24.64 9.33 -2.77
N GLY A 35 -23.89 8.47 -3.45
CA GLY A 35 -24.41 7.45 -4.36
C GLY A 35 -24.28 7.77 -5.86
N ASP A 36 -23.69 8.91 -6.24
CA ASP A 36 -23.37 9.18 -7.65
C ASP A 36 -22.09 8.42 -8.05
N LEU A 37 -22.25 7.14 -8.41
CA LEU A 37 -21.14 6.25 -8.75
C LEU A 37 -20.38 6.70 -10.01
N SER A 38 -20.96 7.58 -10.84
CA SER A 38 -20.26 8.16 -12.01
C SER A 38 -19.11 9.09 -11.62
N LYS A 39 -19.10 9.57 -10.36
CA LYS A 39 -18.05 10.42 -9.79
C LYS A 39 -16.91 9.64 -9.17
N ALA A 40 -16.94 8.30 -9.22
CA ALA A 40 -15.83 7.46 -8.78
C ALA A 40 -14.54 7.86 -9.52
N THR A 41 -13.58 8.40 -8.79
CA THR A 41 -12.26 8.75 -9.32
C THR A 41 -11.26 7.73 -8.82
N GLU A 42 -10.81 6.83 -9.69
CA GLU A 42 -9.83 5.79 -9.37
C GLU A 42 -8.97 5.51 -10.61
N GLY A 43 -7.65 5.51 -10.45
CA GLY A 43 -6.71 5.28 -11.55
C GLY A 43 -6.55 3.80 -11.89
N ASN A 44 -6.79 2.91 -10.94
CA ASN A 44 -6.78 1.46 -11.13
C ASN A 44 -8.09 0.99 -11.79
N PRO A 45 -8.06 0.40 -13.01
CA PRO A 45 -9.28 -0.07 -13.67
C PRO A 45 -10.09 -1.10 -12.86
N ILE A 46 -9.41 -1.94 -12.06
CA ILE A 46 -10.08 -2.91 -11.20
C ILE A 46 -10.78 -2.18 -10.05
N GLY A 47 -10.10 -1.23 -9.41
CA GLY A 47 -10.69 -0.42 -8.33
C GLY A 47 -11.88 0.40 -8.84
N ALA A 48 -11.72 1.07 -9.99
CA ALA A 48 -12.77 1.84 -10.65
C ALA A 48 -14.01 0.97 -10.94
N TRP A 49 -13.80 -0.27 -11.41
CA TRP A 49 -14.90 -1.21 -11.61
C TRP A 49 -15.65 -1.48 -10.31
N PHE A 50 -14.98 -1.85 -9.23
CA PHE A 50 -15.65 -2.07 -7.93
C PHE A 50 -16.43 -0.84 -7.45
N MET A 51 -15.84 0.35 -7.56
CA MET A 51 -16.46 1.60 -7.14
C MET A 51 -17.68 1.98 -8.00
N SER A 52 -17.67 1.62 -9.28
CA SER A 52 -18.83 1.82 -10.17
C SER A 52 -20.04 0.96 -9.82
N GLN A 53 -19.85 -0.12 -9.05
CA GLN A 53 -20.94 -1.03 -8.67
C GLN A 53 -21.62 -0.61 -7.37
N HIS A 54 -20.85 -0.09 -6.41
CA HIS A 54 -21.37 0.30 -5.11
C HIS A 54 -20.41 1.27 -4.39
N VAL A 55 -20.95 2.14 -3.53
CA VAL A 55 -20.15 3.11 -2.74
C VAL A 55 -19.10 2.40 -1.88
N SER A 56 -19.45 1.24 -1.31
CA SER A 56 -18.52 0.41 -0.54
C SER A 56 -17.50 -0.37 -1.37
N GLY A 57 -17.58 -0.28 -2.70
CA GLY A 57 -16.69 -0.98 -3.63
C GLY A 57 -15.22 -0.71 -3.34
N LEU A 58 -14.88 0.54 -3.01
CA LEU A 58 -13.54 0.93 -2.54
C LEU A 58 -13.10 0.07 -1.35
N PHE A 59 -13.90 -0.01 -0.29
CA PHE A 59 -13.53 -0.76 0.92
C PHE A 59 -13.41 -2.27 0.67
N ILE A 60 -14.24 -2.82 -0.22
CA ILE A 60 -14.18 -4.24 -0.58
C ILE A 60 -12.86 -4.57 -1.28
N ILE A 61 -12.49 -3.81 -2.32
CA ILE A 61 -11.25 -4.05 -3.05
C ILE A 61 -10.02 -3.76 -2.18
N SER A 62 -10.09 -2.72 -1.34
CA SER A 62 -9.04 -2.39 -0.37
C SER A 62 -8.83 -3.50 0.66
N ALA A 63 -9.91 -4.03 1.25
CA ALA A 63 -9.82 -5.12 2.22
C ALA A 63 -9.22 -6.39 1.58
N PHE A 64 -9.62 -6.70 0.34
CA PHE A 64 -9.05 -7.79 -0.42
C PHE A 64 -7.53 -7.64 -0.60
N TRP A 65 -7.06 -6.46 -1.01
CA TRP A 65 -5.62 -6.20 -1.18
C TRP A 65 -4.86 -6.29 0.15
N ILE A 66 -5.37 -5.74 1.24
CA ILE A 66 -4.71 -5.83 2.56
C ILE A 66 -4.57 -7.28 3.02
N VAL A 67 -5.63 -8.09 2.87
CA VAL A 67 -5.58 -9.52 3.20
C VAL A 67 -4.58 -10.24 2.30
N LEU A 68 -4.61 -9.96 0.99
CA LEU A 68 -3.69 -10.57 0.03
C LEU A 68 -2.23 -10.24 0.36
N ILE A 69 -1.94 -8.98 0.70
CA ILE A 69 -0.60 -8.53 1.10
C ILE A 69 -0.13 -9.28 2.35
N GLY A 70 -1.00 -9.37 3.37
CA GLY A 70 -0.70 -10.08 4.61
C GLY A 70 -0.45 -11.58 4.37
N VAL A 71 -1.33 -12.25 3.64
CA VAL A 71 -1.24 -13.70 3.37
C VAL A 71 -0.02 -14.01 2.52
N LEU A 72 0.12 -13.40 1.34
CA LEU A 72 1.24 -13.71 0.44
C LEU A 72 2.57 -13.25 1.02
N GLY A 73 2.63 -12.07 1.63
CA GLY A 73 3.84 -11.57 2.28
C GLY A 73 4.31 -12.49 3.41
N TYR A 74 3.40 -13.08 4.18
CA TYR A 74 3.73 -13.95 5.30
C TYR A 74 4.08 -15.39 4.87
N TYR A 75 3.33 -15.97 3.94
CA TYR A 75 3.44 -17.39 3.60
C TYR A 75 4.42 -17.70 2.47
N LEU A 76 4.72 -16.74 1.58
CA LEU A 76 5.65 -16.99 0.47
C LEU A 76 7.10 -17.24 0.93
N PRO A 77 7.90 -17.98 0.13
CA PRO A 77 9.34 -18.07 0.30
C PRO A 77 10.01 -16.68 0.30
N ARG A 78 11.12 -16.54 1.02
CA ARG A 78 11.79 -15.25 1.26
C ARG A 78 11.91 -14.34 0.05
N LYS A 79 12.47 -14.87 -1.05
CA LYS A 79 12.72 -14.07 -2.26
C LYS A 79 11.41 -13.56 -2.86
N LEU A 80 10.43 -14.44 -3.02
CA LEU A 80 9.11 -14.11 -3.56
C LEU A 80 8.35 -13.14 -2.66
N SER A 81 8.34 -13.38 -1.34
CA SER A 81 7.75 -12.46 -0.35
C SER A 81 8.37 -11.06 -0.44
N LYS A 82 9.71 -10.96 -0.46
CA LYS A 82 10.40 -9.66 -0.56
C LYS A 82 10.05 -8.93 -1.87
N THR A 83 10.09 -9.64 -3.00
CA THR A 83 9.74 -9.06 -4.30
C THR A 83 8.29 -8.60 -4.35
N PHE A 84 7.36 -9.42 -3.88
CA PHE A 84 5.94 -9.10 -3.84
C PHE A 84 5.64 -7.90 -2.93
N LEU A 85 6.24 -7.85 -1.73
CA LEU A 85 6.04 -6.73 -0.80
C LEU A 85 6.65 -5.43 -1.31
N LEU A 86 7.82 -5.49 -1.96
CA LEU A 86 8.40 -4.33 -2.62
C LEU A 86 7.51 -3.85 -3.78
N PHE A 87 6.97 -4.78 -4.57
CA PHE A 87 6.00 -4.45 -5.62
C PHE A 87 4.77 -3.73 -5.05
N CYS A 88 4.17 -4.24 -3.98
CA CYS A 88 3.02 -3.60 -3.32
C CYS A 88 3.36 -2.22 -2.77
N LEU A 89 4.54 -2.06 -2.13
CA LEU A 89 5.04 -0.77 -1.67
C LEU A 89 5.11 0.24 -2.82
N ILE A 90 5.67 -0.15 -3.97
CA ILE A 90 5.80 0.74 -5.14
C ILE A 90 4.43 1.07 -5.72
N ALA A 91 3.57 0.07 -5.93
CA ALA A 91 2.26 0.23 -6.55
C ALA A 91 1.35 1.17 -5.73
N HIS A 92 1.26 0.97 -4.42
CA HIS A 92 0.46 1.83 -3.54
C HIS A 92 1.14 3.18 -3.27
N SER A 93 2.48 3.26 -3.30
CA SER A 93 3.15 4.56 -3.29
C SER A 93 2.78 5.39 -4.51
N TYR A 94 2.73 4.76 -5.69
CA TYR A 94 2.31 5.40 -6.92
C TYR A 94 0.85 5.84 -6.85
N GLY A 95 -0.07 4.96 -6.44
CA GLY A 95 -1.50 5.27 -6.26
C GLY A 95 -1.69 6.52 -5.40
N ALA A 96 -1.13 6.52 -4.19
CA ALA A 96 -1.22 7.65 -3.27
C ALA A 96 -0.56 8.91 -3.84
N SER A 97 0.55 8.77 -4.58
CA SER A 97 1.24 9.91 -5.19
C SER A 97 0.39 10.60 -6.25
N THR A 98 -0.50 9.88 -6.96
CA THR A 98 -1.41 10.52 -7.92
C THR A 98 -2.37 11.48 -7.23
N TRP A 99 -2.89 11.10 -6.05
CA TRP A 99 -3.72 11.94 -5.21
C TRP A 99 -2.95 13.11 -4.62
N LEU A 100 -1.79 12.85 -4.01
CA LEU A 100 -0.95 13.89 -3.43
C LEU A 100 -0.53 14.93 -4.47
N SER A 101 -0.08 14.49 -5.65
CA SER A 101 0.28 15.40 -6.74
C SER A 101 -0.88 16.30 -7.14
N LYS A 102 -2.09 15.72 -7.26
CA LYS A 102 -3.29 16.43 -7.70
C LYS A 102 -3.82 17.42 -6.65
N PHE A 103 -3.80 17.08 -5.36
CA PHE A 103 -4.47 17.85 -4.31
C PHE A 103 -3.54 18.63 -3.39
N THR A 104 -2.31 18.16 -3.17
CA THR A 104 -1.34 18.77 -2.24
C THR A 104 -0.03 19.18 -2.91
N GLY A 105 0.14 18.87 -4.21
CA GLY A 105 1.24 19.32 -5.05
C GLY A 105 2.50 18.45 -5.01
N PHE A 106 3.45 18.76 -5.90
CA PHE A 106 4.64 17.95 -6.15
C PHE A 106 5.46 17.63 -4.90
N TRP A 107 5.72 18.60 -4.02
CA TRP A 107 6.60 18.34 -2.88
C TRP A 107 6.02 17.34 -1.87
N SER A 108 4.69 17.28 -1.74
CA SER A 108 4.04 16.32 -0.86
C SER A 108 4.26 14.86 -1.31
N LEU A 109 4.22 14.59 -2.62
CA LEU A 109 4.52 13.27 -3.16
C LEU A 109 6.00 12.90 -2.98
N ILE A 110 6.91 13.86 -3.13
CA ILE A 110 8.36 13.63 -2.96
C ILE A 110 8.68 13.27 -1.51
N VAL A 111 8.10 14.01 -0.55
CA VAL A 111 8.26 13.70 0.88
C VAL A 111 7.70 12.31 1.20
N PHE A 112 6.54 11.95 0.63
CA PHE A 112 5.94 10.63 0.84
C PHE A 112 6.79 9.49 0.26
N ILE A 113 7.32 9.65 -0.97
CA ILE A 113 8.23 8.68 -1.58
C ILE A 113 9.51 8.53 -0.75
N LEU A 114 10.08 9.65 -0.30
CA LEU A 114 11.27 9.64 0.56
C LEU A 114 10.99 8.90 1.87
N PHE A 115 9.87 9.18 2.52
CA PHE A 115 9.44 8.49 3.74
C PHE A 115 9.33 6.98 3.52
N ASN A 116 8.63 6.54 2.46
CA ASN A 116 8.48 5.11 2.15
C ASN A 116 9.82 4.43 1.84
N THR A 117 10.72 5.16 1.18
CA THR A 117 12.08 4.67 0.88
C THR A 117 12.89 4.46 2.15
N ILE A 118 12.91 5.46 3.04
CA ILE A 118 13.60 5.37 4.35
C ILE A 118 13.02 4.22 5.17
N LEU A 119 11.69 4.11 5.25
CA LEU A 119 11.00 3.07 6.00
C LEU A 119 11.40 1.67 5.50
N TYR A 120 11.43 1.45 4.19
CA TYR A 120 11.83 0.18 3.59
C TYR A 120 13.30 -0.16 3.90
N VAL A 121 14.21 0.79 3.71
CA VAL A 121 15.66 0.58 3.94
C VAL A 121 15.93 0.26 5.41
N VAL A 122 15.38 1.06 6.33
CA VAL A 122 15.57 0.87 7.78
C VAL A 122 15.07 -0.51 8.22
N LEU A 123 13.90 -0.93 7.75
CA LEU A 123 13.36 -2.25 8.11
C LEU A 123 14.16 -3.39 7.49
N ASP A 124 14.60 -3.29 6.24
CA ASP A 124 15.44 -4.30 5.60
C ASP A 124 16.78 -4.46 6.34
N GLU A 125 17.40 -3.34 6.75
CA GLU A 125 18.62 -3.37 7.57
C GLU A 125 18.41 -4.06 8.91
N ILE A 126 17.34 -3.71 9.64
CA ILE A 126 17.00 -4.35 10.93
C ILE A 126 16.82 -5.86 10.75
N ILE A 127 16.13 -6.28 9.69
CA ILE A 127 15.90 -7.70 9.41
C ILE A 127 17.20 -8.42 9.07
N ASN A 128 18.05 -7.82 8.22
CA ASN A 128 19.31 -8.42 7.81
C ASN A 128 20.30 -8.51 8.98
N ARG A 129 20.41 -7.48 9.84
CA ARG A 129 21.22 -7.53 11.07
C ARG A 129 20.77 -8.64 12.01
N LYS A 130 19.45 -8.77 12.25
CA LYS A 130 18.89 -9.84 13.09
C LYS A 130 19.19 -11.24 12.54
N GLN A 131 19.31 -11.40 11.23
CA GLN A 131 19.66 -12.68 10.63
C GLN A 131 21.14 -13.01 10.75
N GLN A 132 22.03 -12.01 10.67
CA GLN A 132 23.46 -12.23 10.85
C GLN A 132 23.76 -12.67 12.29
N LEU A 133 23.17 -12.00 13.28
CA LEU A 133 23.31 -12.37 14.70
C LEU A 133 22.76 -13.76 15.05
N GLN A 134 21.83 -14.30 14.26
CA GLN A 134 21.30 -15.66 14.44
C GLN A 134 22.17 -16.75 13.79
N LYS A 135 23.11 -16.36 12.92
CA LYS A 135 24.02 -17.27 12.23
C LYS A 135 25.42 -17.31 12.85
N ALA A 136 25.76 -16.30 13.66
CA ALA A 136 26.96 -16.26 14.50
C ALA A 136 26.71 -17.06 15.79
#